data_AF-A0A3S3CP31-F1
#
_entry.id   AF-A0A3S3CP31-F1
#
_cell.length_a   1.000
_cell.length_b   1.000
_cell.length_c   1.000
_cell.angle_alpha   90.00
_cell.angle_beta   90.00
_cell.angle_gamma   90.00
#
_symmetry.space_group_name_H-M   'P 1'
#
loop_
_entity.id
_entity.type
_entity.pdbx_description
1 polymer ?
#
loop_
_entity_poly.entity_id
_entity_poly.type
_entity_poly.pdbx_seq_one_letter_code
_entity_poly.pdbx_strand_id
1 'polypeptide(L)'
;MRATVKERLDAARAEVARLEREAALASCAEAGHTWESLGGAHCGCEDGHCSVPVLTCTRCGGCDYGENAEAAETRRQCQERAAP
;
A
#
# COMPACT_ATOMS: atom_id res chain seq x y z
N MET A 1 -30.06 30.11 14.18
CA MET A 1 -30.61 29.14 13.21
C MET A 1 -29.56 28.08 12.94
N ARG A 2 -29.95 26.80 12.87
CA ARG A 2 -29.03 25.70 12.51
C ARG A 2 -28.94 25.62 10.99
N ALA A 3 -27.73 25.43 10.46
CA ALA A 3 -27.52 25.27 9.02
C ALA A 3 -28.34 24.09 8.48
N THR A 4 -28.91 24.29 7.30
CA THR A 4 -29.65 23.26 6.57
C THR A 4 -28.73 22.11 6.18
N VAL A 5 -29.33 20.97 5.84
CA VAL A 5 -28.59 19.81 5.34
C VAL A 5 -27.83 20.17 4.05
N LYS A 6 -28.41 21.02 3.19
CA LYS A 6 -27.77 21.47 1.95
C LYS A 6 -26.50 22.28 2.21
N GLU A 7 -26.57 23.27 3.10
CA GLU A 7 -25.40 24.09 3.47
C GLU A 7 -24.28 23.23 4.09
N ARG A 8 -24.65 22.24 4.91
CA ARG A 8 -23.68 21.29 5.49
C ARG A 8 -23.05 20.39 4.42
N LEU A 9 -23.82 19.95 3.43
CA LEU A 9 -23.33 19.14 2.32
C LEU A 9 -22.37 19.94 1.43
N ASP A 10 -22.72 21.19 1.10
CA ASP A 10 -21.89 22.06 0.28
C ASP A 10 -20.57 22.39 1.00
N ALA A 11 -20.61 22.63 2.31
CA ALA A 11 -19.40 22.80 3.13
C ALA A 11 -18.53 21.53 3.15
N ALA A 12 -19.13 20.35 3.33
CA ALA A 12 -18.39 19.08 3.31
C ALA A 12 -17.73 18.82 1.95
N ARG A 13 -18.42 19.15 0.83
CA ARG A 13 -17.84 19.03 -0.52
C ARG A 13 -16.67 19.99 -0.74
N ALA A 14 -16.77 21.22 -0.25
CA ALA A 14 -15.67 22.17 -0.31
C ALA A 14 -14.44 21.68 0.48
N GLU A 15 -14.68 21.05 1.63
CA GLU A 15 -13.63 20.46 2.46
C GLU A 15 -12.99 19.24 1.78
N VAL A 16 -13.79 18.35 1.18
CA VAL A 16 -13.26 17.25 0.36
C VAL A 16 -12.38 17.78 -0.76
N ALA A 17 -12.84 18.79 -1.50
CA ALA A 17 -12.05 19.37 -2.58
C ALA A 17 -10.73 20.00 -2.09
N ARG A 18 -10.70 20.53 -0.85
CA ARG A 18 -9.45 21.01 -0.21
C ARG A 18 -8.51 19.84 0.08
N LEU A 19 -9.02 18.80 0.73
CA LEU A 19 -8.25 17.60 1.09
C LEU A 19 -7.72 16.87 -0.16
N GLU A 20 -8.48 16.84 -1.25
CA GLU A 20 -8.03 16.27 -2.53
C GLU A 20 -6.81 17.02 -3.09
N ARG A 21 -6.81 18.35 -3.03
CA ARG A 21 -5.66 19.16 -3.46
C ARG A 21 -4.44 18.93 -2.55
N GLU A 22 -4.67 18.82 -1.25
CA GLU A 22 -3.60 18.53 -0.29
C GLU A 22 -3.01 17.14 -0.53
N ALA A 23 -3.84 16.11 -0.72
CA ALA A 23 -3.40 14.75 -1.00
C ALA A 23 -2.67 14.60 -2.34
N ALA A 24 -2.98 15.46 -3.31
CA ALA A 24 -2.30 15.52 -4.61
C ALA A 24 -0.89 16.16 -4.50
N LEU A 25 -0.68 17.06 -3.55
CA LEU A 25 0.61 17.72 -3.31
C LEU A 25 1.45 17.04 -2.22
N ALA A 26 0.81 16.25 -1.36
CA ALA A 26 1.45 15.54 -0.26
C ALA A 26 2.45 14.50 -0.77
N SER A 27 3.54 14.35 -0.02
CA SER A 27 4.52 13.30 -0.28
C SER A 27 3.93 11.92 0.00
N CYS A 28 4.57 10.86 -0.53
CA CYS A 28 4.16 9.49 -0.23
C CYS A 28 4.24 9.13 1.27
N ALA A 29 5.09 9.81 2.05
CA ALA A 29 5.20 9.60 3.49
C ALA A 29 3.98 10.16 4.25
N GLU A 30 3.33 11.20 3.70
CA GLU A 30 2.17 11.86 4.31
C GLU A 30 0.84 11.30 3.79
N ALA A 31 0.76 11.02 2.49
CA ALA A 31 -0.45 10.50 1.84
C ALA A 31 -0.57 8.97 1.89
N GLY A 32 0.52 8.28 2.26
CA GLY A 32 0.66 6.83 2.12
C GLY A 32 1.23 6.44 0.76
N HIS A 33 1.98 5.34 0.75
CA HIS A 33 2.54 4.80 -0.48
C HIS A 33 1.47 4.18 -1.37
N THR A 34 1.50 4.54 -2.65
CA THR A 34 0.72 3.88 -3.69
C THR A 34 1.56 2.76 -4.30
N TRP A 35 1.33 1.53 -3.86
CA TRP A 35 2.11 0.37 -4.27
C TRP A 35 1.58 -0.25 -5.59
N GLU A 36 2.49 -0.58 -6.50
CA GLU A 36 2.26 -1.35 -7.72
C GLU A 36 3.18 -2.58 -7.74
N SER A 37 2.72 -3.70 -8.29
CA SER A 37 3.54 -4.91 -8.37
C SER A 37 4.59 -4.81 -9.46
N LEU A 38 5.86 -5.01 -9.11
CA LEU A 38 6.99 -5.18 -10.03
C LEU A 38 7.25 -6.63 -10.40
N GLY A 39 6.56 -7.58 -9.76
CA GLY A 39 6.78 -9.02 -9.95
C GLY A 39 6.98 -9.74 -8.62
N GLY A 40 7.80 -10.80 -8.62
CA GLY A 40 8.05 -11.63 -7.46
C GLY A 40 9.54 -11.77 -7.12
N ALA A 41 9.85 -11.86 -5.83
CA ALA A 41 11.14 -12.27 -5.31
C ALA A 41 11.01 -13.67 -4.71
N HIS A 42 12.00 -14.52 -4.92
CA HIS A 42 12.00 -15.88 -4.41
C HIS A 42 11.87 -15.91 -2.86
N CYS A 43 11.04 -16.80 -2.31
CA CYS A 43 10.85 -16.85 -0.84
C CYS A 43 12.06 -17.40 -0.08
N GLY A 44 13.06 -17.97 -0.77
CA GLY A 44 14.24 -18.58 -0.14
C GLY A 44 14.04 -20.04 0.29
N CYS A 45 13.00 -20.71 -0.19
CA CYS A 45 12.76 -22.13 0.03
C CYS A 45 13.65 -23.00 -0.90
N GLU A 46 13.94 -24.25 -0.56
CA GLU A 46 14.75 -25.13 -1.42
C GLU A 46 14.01 -25.55 -2.70
N ASP A 47 12.67 -25.62 -2.67
CA ASP A 47 11.83 -26.06 -3.79
C ASP A 47 11.84 -25.09 -5.00
N GLY A 48 12.26 -23.84 -4.83
CA GLY A 48 12.42 -22.88 -5.93
C GLY A 48 11.14 -22.37 -6.60
N HIS A 49 9.96 -22.90 -6.26
CA HIS A 49 8.67 -22.56 -6.89
C HIS A 49 7.84 -21.50 -6.14
N CYS A 50 8.45 -20.84 -5.15
CA CYS A 50 7.81 -19.92 -4.21
C CYS A 50 8.23 -18.46 -4.47
N SER A 51 7.30 -17.50 -4.44
CA SER A 51 7.65 -16.07 -4.53
C SER A 51 6.78 -15.17 -3.65
N VAL A 52 7.38 -14.08 -3.15
CA VAL A 52 6.70 -12.94 -2.51
C VAL A 52 6.63 -11.77 -3.48
N PRO A 53 5.56 -10.95 -3.43
CA PRO A 53 5.45 -9.79 -4.31
C PRO A 53 6.54 -8.78 -4.01
N VAL A 54 7.13 -8.22 -5.08
CA VAL A 54 7.95 -7.02 -5.01
C VAL A 54 7.07 -5.86 -5.44
N LEU A 55 6.95 -4.85 -4.59
CA LEU A 55 6.11 -3.69 -4.84
C LEU A 55 6.98 -2.45 -5.05
N THR A 56 6.55 -1.53 -5.92
CA THR A 56 7.15 -0.21 -6.06
C THR A 56 6.12 0.87 -5.77
N CYS A 57 6.56 1.94 -5.12
CA CYS A 57 5.70 3.09 -4.92
C CYS A 57 5.70 3.94 -6.20
N THR A 58 4.55 4.06 -6.85
CA THR A 58 4.42 4.85 -8.10
C THR A 58 4.67 6.35 -7.88
N ARG A 59 4.66 6.82 -6.63
CA ARG A 59 4.93 8.23 -6.27
C ARG A 59 6.42 8.53 -6.05
N CYS A 60 7.16 7.66 -5.35
CA CYS A 60 8.55 7.91 -4.99
C CYS A 60 9.57 6.95 -5.60
N GLY A 61 9.11 5.86 -6.25
CA GLY A 61 9.97 4.81 -6.81
C GLY A 61 10.61 3.89 -5.78
N GLY A 62 10.31 4.06 -4.48
CA GLY A 62 10.78 3.16 -3.43
C GLY A 62 10.26 1.75 -3.65
N CYS A 63 11.08 0.74 -3.41
CA CYS A 63 10.71 -0.67 -3.59
C CYS A 63 10.57 -1.36 -2.23
N ASP A 64 9.51 -2.14 -2.09
CA ASP A 64 9.33 -3.12 -1.03
C ASP A 64 9.63 -4.50 -1.62
N TYR A 65 10.72 -5.13 -1.16
CA TYR A 65 11.17 -6.45 -1.62
C TYR A 65 10.59 -7.60 -0.78
N GLY A 66 9.44 -7.36 -0.16
CA GLY A 66 8.85 -8.27 0.81
C GLY A 66 9.42 -8.05 2.22
N GLU A 67 9.72 -6.80 2.56
CA GLU A 67 10.08 -6.35 3.91
C GLU A 67 8.82 -5.93 4.69
N ASN A 68 7.70 -6.58 4.39
CA ASN A 68 6.40 -6.36 5.02
C ASN A 68 5.91 -7.65 5.71
N ALA A 69 4.91 -7.49 6.58
CA ALA A 69 4.39 -8.60 7.39
C ALA A 69 3.80 -9.74 6.54
N GLU A 70 3.19 -9.42 5.40
CA GLU A 70 2.58 -10.39 4.49
C GLU A 70 3.65 -11.27 3.80
N ALA A 71 4.73 -10.65 3.35
CA ALA A 71 5.86 -11.36 2.77
C ALA A 71 6.62 -12.19 3.82
N ALA A 72 6.76 -11.69 5.05
CA ALA A 72 7.34 -12.45 6.15
C ALA A 72 6.51 -13.71 6.48
N GLU A 73 5.18 -13.57 6.53
CA GLU A 73 4.25 -14.68 6.71
C GLU A 73 4.35 -15.70 5.57
N THR A 74 4.37 -15.23 4.32
CA THR A 74 4.50 -16.08 3.13
C THR A 74 5.81 -16.88 3.15
N ARG A 75 6.92 -16.24 3.53
CA ARG A 75 8.21 -16.93 3.68
C ARG A 75 8.16 -17.98 4.80
N ARG A 76 7.54 -17.67 5.94
CA ARG A 76 7.39 -18.62 7.05
C ARG A 76 6.59 -19.85 6.61
N GLN A 77 5.41 -19.66 6.02
CA GLN A 77 4.58 -20.77 5.53
C GLN A 77 5.29 -21.60 4.47
N CYS A 78 6.09 -20.96 3.62
CA CYS A 78 6.84 -21.66 2.60
C CYS A 78 7.95 -22.54 3.21
N GLN A 79 8.63 -22.06 4.23
CA GLN A 79 9.63 -22.83 4.97
C GLN A 79 9.00 -23.99 5.75
N GLU A 80 7.84 -23.77 6.36
CA GLU A 80 7.08 -24.82 7.07
C GLU A 80 6.63 -25.94 6.12
N ARG A 81 6.27 -25.63 4.87
CA ARG A 81 5.92 -26.62 3.84
C ARG A 81 7.12 -27.38 3.28
N ALA A 82 8.28 -26.74 3.23
CA ALA A 82 9.53 -27.36 2.79
C ALA A 82 10.22 -28.16 3.90
N ALA A 83 9.75 -28.08 5.15
CA ALA A 83 10.25 -28.90 6.24
C ALA A 83 9.77 -30.36 6.09
N PRO A 84 10.68 -31.36 6.20
CA PRO A 84 10.35 -32.78 6.06
C PRO A 84 9.48 -33.32 7.20
#